data_AF-A0A8T5J9Z9-F1
#
_entry.id   AF-A0A8T5J9Z9-F1
#
_cell.length_a   1.000
_cell.length_b   1.000
_cell.length_c   1.000
_cell.angle_alpha   90.00
_cell.angle_beta   90.00
_cell.angle_gamma   90.00
#
_symmetry.space_group_name_H-M   'P 1'
#
loop_
_entity.id
_entity.type
_entity.pdbx_description
1 polymer ?
#
loop_
_entity_poly.entity_id
_entity_poly.type
_entity_poly.pdbx_seq_one_letter_code
_entity_poly.pdbx_strand_id
1 'polypeptide(L)'
;MKEKVVIWSIVISMIVFISLIGIYFNLIPISYNPGDNFDVTLTINGPGDGDDGGSDGSGGGGGGGGGGAEGGSGNGICSELWECSFWMECVNVKDEFPLGFLSEENYAVAKELCSFEDYNEEICGYQIRTCEDSQSCNNEILINEMPSLFQACYFVENPSCTDGIVNCHDDSCELGIDCGGPCESCELEKPSSNSLSWFSKILIFFGFKSPITSNELIIGGIIVSGLMMIALIIYWILIFFDFAFSFGNRNAFKK
;
A
#
# COMPACT_ATOMS: atom_id res chain seq x y z
N MET A 1 -25.53 -14.33 51.59
CA MET A 1 -25.04 -13.04 51.05
C MET A 1 -23.81 -13.19 50.15
N LYS A 2 -22.78 -13.96 50.53
CA LYS A 2 -21.56 -14.11 49.72
C LYS A 2 -21.77 -14.69 48.31
N GLU A 3 -22.68 -15.64 48.12
CA GLU A 3 -22.99 -16.19 46.78
C GLU A 3 -23.59 -15.16 45.82
N LYS A 4 -24.44 -14.26 46.31
CA LYS A 4 -25.04 -13.23 45.46
C LYS A 4 -24.00 -12.22 44.97
N VAL A 5 -22.98 -11.92 45.79
CA VAL A 5 -21.91 -10.98 45.42
C VAL A 5 -21.02 -11.55 44.31
N VAL A 6 -20.73 -12.86 44.34
CA VAL A 6 -19.92 -13.53 43.30
C VAL A 6 -20.64 -13.55 41.95
N ILE A 7 -21.94 -13.88 41.95
CA ILE A 7 -22.74 -13.89 40.71
C ILE A 7 -22.78 -12.49 40.07
N TRP A 8 -22.99 -11.44 40.88
CA TRP A 8 -22.99 -10.06 40.38
C TRP A 8 -21.63 -9.62 39.83
N SER A 9 -20.52 -10.07 40.43
CA SER A 9 -19.17 -9.79 39.93
C SER A 9 -18.91 -10.38 38.54
N ILE A 10 -19.37 -11.61 38.28
CA ILE A 10 -19.22 -12.28 36.98
C ILE A 10 -20.06 -11.57 35.90
N VAL A 11 -21.31 -11.22 36.23
CA VAL A 11 -22.21 -10.52 35.30
C VAL A 11 -21.64 -9.16 34.90
N ILE A 12 -21.13 -8.38 35.86
CA ILE A 12 -20.51 -7.08 35.58
C ILE A 12 -19.26 -7.24 34.69
N SER A 13 -18.42 -8.25 34.97
CA SER A 13 -17.24 -8.52 34.15
C SER A 13 -17.58 -8.90 32.71
N MET A 14 -18.63 -9.71 32.50
CA MET A 14 -19.09 -10.05 31.15
C MET A 14 -19.63 -8.83 30.39
N ILE A 15 -20.39 -7.96 31.07
CA ILE A 15 -20.94 -6.75 30.44
C ILE A 15 -19.81 -5.82 30.00
N VAL A 16 -18.82 -5.57 30.86
CA VAL A 16 -17.66 -4.73 30.52
C VAL A 16 -16.90 -5.31 29.32
N PHE A 17 -16.72 -6.63 29.28
CA PHE A 17 -16.03 -7.31 28.18
C PHE A 17 -16.77 -7.18 26.84
N ILE A 18 -18.09 -7.39 26.82
CA ILE A 18 -18.91 -7.23 25.62
C ILE A 18 -18.90 -5.78 25.13
N SER A 19 -18.95 -4.81 26.05
CA SER A 19 -18.84 -3.39 25.68
C SER A 19 -17.49 -3.03 25.08
N LEU A 20 -16.39 -3.58 25.60
CA LEU A 20 -15.05 -3.36 25.04
C LEU A 20 -14.89 -3.98 23.65
N ILE A 21 -15.48 -5.15 23.41
CA ILE A 21 -15.52 -5.77 22.07
C ILE A 21 -16.30 -4.88 21.10
N GLY A 22 -17.47 -4.37 21.50
CA GLY A 22 -18.29 -3.49 20.65
C GLY A 22 -17.59 -2.16 20.30
N ILE A 23 -16.81 -1.62 21.23
CA ILE A 23 -15.97 -0.42 20.98
C ILE A 23 -14.83 -0.77 20.02
N TYR A 24 -14.16 -1.91 20.21
CA TYR A 24 -13.07 -2.35 19.34
C TYR A 24 -13.53 -2.53 17.89
N PHE A 25 -14.71 -3.12 17.67
CA PHE A 25 -15.28 -3.25 16.32
C PHE A 25 -15.75 -1.93 15.70
N ASN A 26 -16.12 -0.92 16.51
CA ASN A 26 -16.43 0.42 15.99
C ASN A 26 -15.19 1.29 15.75
N LEU A 27 -14.05 0.95 16.36
CA LEU A 27 -12.78 1.67 16.21
C LEU A 27 -11.87 1.08 15.14
N ILE A 28 -12.26 -0.01 14.50
CA ILE A 28 -11.72 -0.35 13.19
C ILE A 28 -12.55 0.48 12.22
N PRO A 29 -12.11 1.69 11.79
CA PRO A 29 -12.64 2.22 10.56
C PRO A 29 -12.41 1.10 9.56
N ILE A 30 -13.51 0.56 9.02
CA ILE A 30 -13.43 -0.15 7.76
C ILE A 30 -12.85 0.93 6.86
N SER A 31 -11.52 0.88 6.65
CA SER A 31 -10.86 1.66 5.63
C SER A 31 -11.45 1.11 4.35
N TYR A 32 -12.60 1.68 4.00
CA TYR A 32 -13.21 1.53 2.72
C TYR A 32 -12.18 2.09 1.78
N ASN A 33 -11.35 1.20 1.25
CA ASN A 33 -10.43 1.53 0.18
C ASN A 33 -11.35 1.94 -0.97
N PRO A 34 -11.35 3.21 -1.42
CA PRO A 34 -12.07 3.58 -2.63
C PRO A 34 -11.30 2.99 -3.82
N GLY A 35 -11.31 1.66 -3.91
CA GLY A 35 -10.91 0.87 -5.07
C GLY A 35 -12.11 0.56 -5.95
N ASP A 36 -13.22 1.30 -5.80
CA ASP A 36 -14.08 1.55 -6.96
C ASP A 36 -13.23 2.41 -7.88
N ASN A 37 -12.47 1.74 -8.75
CA ASN A 37 -11.67 2.30 -9.82
C ASN A 37 -12.49 3.37 -10.53
N PHE A 38 -12.21 4.62 -10.20
CA PHE A 38 -12.38 5.70 -11.14
C PHE A 38 -11.29 5.45 -12.19
N ASP A 39 -11.63 4.59 -13.13
CA ASP A 39 -10.86 4.33 -14.34
C ASP A 39 -10.90 5.62 -15.15
N VAL A 40 -10.08 6.60 -14.73
CA VAL A 40 -9.68 7.71 -15.57
C VAL A 40 -8.87 7.07 -16.66
N THR A 41 -9.55 6.70 -17.74
CA THR A 41 -8.89 6.42 -19.00
C THR A 41 -8.26 7.72 -19.45
N LEU A 42 -7.07 7.98 -18.91
CA LEU A 42 -6.27 9.17 -19.12
C LEU A 42 -5.90 9.15 -20.59
N THR A 43 -6.73 9.79 -21.40
CA THR A 43 -6.43 10.03 -22.80
C THR A 43 -5.38 11.12 -22.78
N ILE A 44 -4.13 10.74 -22.57
CA ILE A 44 -2.98 11.62 -22.79
C ILE A 44 -3.00 11.85 -24.28
N ASN A 45 -3.67 12.93 -24.70
CA ASN A 45 -3.42 13.52 -26.00
C ASN A 45 -1.97 13.96 -25.93
N GLY A 46 -1.06 13.07 -26.32
CA GLY A 46 0.33 13.45 -26.55
C GLY A 46 0.34 14.68 -27.45
N PRO A 47 1.34 15.57 -27.32
CA PRO A 47 1.48 16.70 -28.22
C PRO A 47 1.39 16.15 -29.65
N GLY A 48 0.33 16.51 -30.35
CA GLY A 48 0.05 15.98 -31.68
C GLY A 48 1.24 16.28 -32.57
N ASP A 49 2.01 15.24 -32.89
CA ASP A 49 2.99 15.27 -33.94
C ASP A 49 2.21 15.63 -35.21
N GLY A 50 2.36 16.87 -35.64
CA GLY A 50 1.86 17.36 -36.91
C GLY A 50 2.61 16.67 -38.03
N ASP A 51 2.19 15.47 -38.38
CA ASP A 51 2.64 14.75 -39.58
C ASP A 51 1.95 15.34 -40.81
N ASP A 52 2.48 16.48 -41.27
CA ASP A 52 2.28 16.95 -42.63
C ASP A 52 3.17 16.15 -43.60
N GLY A 53 2.55 15.21 -44.30
CA GLY A 53 2.76 15.02 -45.75
C GLY A 53 4.04 14.31 -46.25
N GLY A 54 3.85 13.06 -46.66
CA GLY A 54 4.22 12.59 -48.01
C GLY A 54 5.67 12.15 -48.27
N SER A 55 5.84 10.88 -48.66
CA SER A 55 6.46 10.54 -49.96
C SER A 55 6.38 9.04 -50.24
N ASP A 56 5.97 8.73 -51.47
CA ASP A 56 6.07 7.41 -52.09
C ASP A 56 7.53 6.98 -52.21
N GLY A 57 7.86 5.79 -51.70
CA GLY A 57 9.20 5.20 -51.78
C GLY A 57 9.14 3.69 -51.87
N SER A 58 9.17 3.17 -53.10
CA SER A 58 9.29 1.73 -53.41
C SER A 58 10.71 1.19 -53.13
N GLY A 59 10.79 -0.06 -52.67
CA GLY A 59 12.01 -0.89 -52.61
C GLY A 59 12.42 -1.20 -51.17
N GLY A 60 12.72 -2.42 -50.74
CA GLY A 60 12.97 -3.69 -51.40
C GLY A 60 13.93 -4.50 -50.52
N GLY A 61 13.54 -5.72 -50.14
CA GLY A 61 14.45 -6.84 -49.86
C GLY A 61 15.12 -6.98 -48.48
N GLY A 62 15.13 -8.24 -48.00
CA GLY A 62 15.99 -8.77 -46.92
C GLY A 62 15.26 -8.85 -45.58
N GLY A 63 14.82 -10.00 -45.06
CA GLY A 63 15.47 -11.31 -45.03
C GLY A 63 16.27 -11.44 -43.73
N GLY A 64 15.60 -11.86 -42.66
CA GLY A 64 16.23 -12.09 -41.35
C GLY A 64 15.29 -12.82 -40.41
N GLY A 65 15.36 -14.15 -40.45
CA GLY A 65 14.60 -15.03 -39.56
C GLY A 65 15.15 -15.00 -38.14
N GLY A 66 14.26 -14.80 -37.16
CA GLY A 66 14.49 -15.06 -35.74
C GLY A 66 13.40 -15.99 -35.26
N GLY A 67 13.79 -17.19 -34.83
CA GLY A 67 12.89 -18.30 -34.53
C GLY A 67 11.91 -17.97 -33.41
N GLY A 68 10.63 -17.94 -33.77
CA GLY A 68 9.54 -18.06 -32.82
C GLY A 68 9.60 -19.44 -32.18
N ALA A 69 9.85 -19.46 -30.87
CA ALA A 69 9.67 -20.65 -30.07
C ALA A 69 8.15 -20.95 -30.00
N GLU A 70 7.70 -21.85 -30.85
CA GLU A 70 6.41 -22.52 -30.74
C GLU A 70 6.43 -23.41 -29.48
N GLY A 71 6.10 -22.81 -28.35
CA GLY A 71 6.11 -23.46 -27.03
C GLY A 71 4.72 -23.57 -26.43
N GLY A 72 3.99 -24.62 -26.77
CA GLY A 72 2.90 -25.15 -25.95
C GLY A 72 1.55 -24.47 -26.10
N SER A 73 0.69 -25.08 -26.91
CA SER A 73 -0.77 -24.88 -26.95
C SER A 73 -1.44 -25.35 -25.63
N GLY A 74 -1.07 -24.74 -24.51
CA GLY A 74 -1.96 -24.67 -23.36
C GLY A 74 -2.85 -23.45 -23.55
N ASN A 75 -4.14 -23.55 -23.21
CA ASN A 75 -5.00 -22.37 -22.96
C ASN A 75 -4.48 -21.63 -21.70
N GLY A 76 -3.22 -21.21 -21.72
CA GLY A 76 -2.66 -20.31 -20.73
C GLY A 76 -3.33 -18.98 -20.94
N ILE A 77 -4.16 -18.58 -19.99
CA ILE A 77 -4.69 -17.24 -19.93
C ILE A 77 -3.47 -16.30 -19.78
N CYS A 78 -3.29 -15.36 -20.70
CA CYS A 78 -2.26 -14.33 -20.62
C CYS A 78 -2.57 -13.46 -19.40
N SER A 79 -1.59 -13.21 -18.53
CA SER A 79 -1.76 -12.32 -17.37
C SER A 79 -0.83 -11.12 -17.55
N GLU A 80 -1.37 -9.91 -17.46
CA GLU A 80 -0.62 -8.68 -17.71
C GLU A 80 0.58 -8.59 -16.76
N LEU A 81 1.75 -8.24 -17.28
CA LEU A 81 2.94 -7.99 -16.48
C LEU A 81 3.36 -6.54 -16.72
N TRP A 82 2.83 -5.66 -15.88
CA TRP A 82 3.06 -4.23 -15.94
C TRP A 82 4.51 -3.89 -15.58
N GLU A 83 5.20 -3.25 -16.53
CA GLU A 83 6.51 -2.62 -16.34
C GLU A 83 6.31 -1.11 -16.45
N CYS A 84 6.57 -0.40 -15.35
CA CYS A 84 6.38 1.05 -15.30
C CYS A 84 7.72 1.78 -15.40
N SER A 85 7.72 2.91 -16.09
CA SER A 85 8.81 3.87 -16.05
C SER A 85 8.90 4.53 -14.67
N PHE A 86 10.04 5.18 -14.44
CA PHE A 86 10.24 6.01 -13.25
C PHE A 86 9.25 7.18 -13.24
N TRP A 87 8.89 7.63 -12.04
CA TRP A 87 8.11 8.85 -11.88
C TRP A 87 8.82 10.04 -12.51
N MET A 88 8.09 10.81 -13.31
CA MET A 88 8.59 12.05 -13.88
C MET A 88 8.79 13.12 -12.79
N GLU A 89 9.42 14.22 -13.15
CA GLU A 89 9.64 15.36 -12.24
C GLU A 89 8.31 15.87 -11.66
N CYS A 90 8.36 16.26 -10.39
CA CYS A 90 7.23 16.86 -9.69
C CYS A 90 6.95 18.25 -10.26
N VAL A 91 5.78 18.44 -10.88
CA VAL A 91 5.38 19.72 -11.49
C VAL A 91 4.21 20.33 -10.75
N ASN A 92 4.14 21.66 -10.70
CA ASN A 92 3.12 22.36 -9.94
C ASN A 92 1.74 22.26 -10.62
N VAL A 93 0.75 21.78 -9.88
CA VAL A 93 -0.63 21.60 -10.40
C VAL A 93 -1.25 22.93 -10.86
N LYS A 94 -0.97 24.03 -10.15
CA LYS A 94 -1.53 25.37 -10.41
C LYS A 94 -0.93 26.00 -11.66
N ASP A 95 0.34 25.72 -11.97
CA ASP A 95 1.05 26.32 -13.10
C ASP A 95 0.79 25.56 -14.40
N GLU A 96 0.68 24.22 -14.36
CA GLU A 96 0.49 23.37 -15.53
C GLU A 96 -0.94 23.44 -16.12
N PHE A 97 -1.95 23.61 -15.26
CA PHE A 97 -3.35 23.68 -15.70
C PHE A 97 -3.66 24.81 -16.70
N PRO A 98 -3.32 26.10 -16.44
CA PRO A 98 -3.58 27.17 -17.38
C PRO A 98 -2.76 27.07 -18.68
N LEU A 99 -1.67 26.28 -18.68
CA LEU A 99 -0.87 26.01 -19.87
C LEU A 99 -1.48 24.91 -20.76
N GLY A 100 -2.49 24.18 -20.27
CA GLY A 100 -3.17 23.13 -21.01
C GLY A 100 -2.42 21.79 -21.06
N PHE A 101 -1.36 21.63 -20.25
CA PHE A 101 -0.66 20.35 -20.09
C PHE A 101 -1.46 19.36 -19.24
N LEU A 102 -2.34 19.86 -18.37
CA LEU A 102 -3.20 19.06 -17.51
C LEU A 102 -4.67 19.20 -17.95
N SER A 103 -5.34 18.07 -18.18
CA SER A 103 -6.79 18.07 -18.42
C SER A 103 -7.56 18.49 -17.17
N GLU A 104 -8.80 18.96 -17.33
CA GLU A 104 -9.67 19.34 -16.20
C GLU A 104 -9.89 18.18 -15.22
N GLU A 105 -10.01 16.96 -15.75
CA GLU A 105 -10.13 15.73 -14.95
C GLU A 105 -8.87 15.45 -14.14
N ASN A 106 -7.68 15.49 -14.78
CA ASN A 106 -6.42 15.26 -14.09
C ASN A 106 -6.12 16.34 -13.06
N TYR A 107 -6.53 17.59 -13.32
CA TYR A 107 -6.41 18.69 -12.36
C TYR A 107 -7.26 18.45 -11.12
N ALA A 108 -8.50 17.96 -11.28
CA ALA A 108 -9.36 17.62 -10.17
C ALA A 108 -8.77 16.47 -9.33
N VAL A 109 -8.28 15.42 -9.98
CA VAL A 109 -7.62 14.27 -9.31
C VAL A 109 -6.37 14.74 -8.56
N ALA A 110 -5.52 15.56 -9.18
CA ALA A 110 -4.31 16.07 -8.55
C ALA A 110 -4.62 16.90 -7.29
N LYS A 111 -5.64 17.77 -7.36
CA LYS A 111 -6.09 18.56 -6.20
C LYS A 111 -6.62 17.69 -5.08
N GLU A 112 -7.37 16.64 -5.40
CA GLU A 112 -7.89 15.71 -4.40
C GLU A 112 -6.76 14.96 -3.70
N LEU A 113 -5.77 14.46 -4.45
CA LEU A 113 -4.59 13.80 -3.89
C LEU A 113 -3.76 14.74 -3.01
N CYS A 114 -3.53 15.98 -3.45
CA CYS A 114 -2.85 16.98 -2.62
C CYS A 114 -3.63 17.30 -1.33
N SER A 115 -4.96 17.36 -1.40
CA SER A 115 -5.80 17.57 -0.21
C SER A 115 -5.73 16.40 0.76
N PHE A 116 -5.51 15.18 0.27
CA PHE A 116 -5.33 14.01 1.11
C PHE A 116 -4.01 14.06 1.90
N GLU A 117 -2.96 14.61 1.28
CA GLU A 117 -1.62 14.79 1.88
C GLU A 117 -1.45 16.11 2.67
N ASP A 118 -2.51 16.92 2.78
CA ASP A 118 -2.49 18.26 3.43
C ASP A 118 -1.53 19.26 2.76
N TYR A 119 -1.37 19.16 1.44
CA TYR A 119 -0.58 20.11 0.66
C TYR A 119 -1.40 21.35 0.30
N ASN A 120 -0.81 22.53 0.48
CA ASN A 120 -1.41 23.78 0.03
C ASN A 120 -1.27 23.95 -1.50
N GLU A 121 -2.02 24.87 -2.12
CA GLU A 121 -2.00 25.06 -3.58
C GLU A 121 -0.64 25.55 -4.13
N GLU A 122 0.26 26.07 -3.29
CA GLU A 122 1.59 26.55 -3.72
C GLU A 122 2.61 25.42 -3.78
N ILE A 123 2.47 24.40 -2.92
CA ILE A 123 3.36 23.23 -2.83
C ILE A 123 2.74 21.97 -3.42
N CYS A 124 1.50 22.04 -3.90
CA CYS A 124 0.81 20.91 -4.52
C CYS A 124 1.39 20.64 -5.91
N GLY A 125 2.16 19.56 -6.01
CA GLY A 125 2.66 19.02 -7.26
C GLY A 125 2.03 17.69 -7.62
N TYR A 126 2.25 17.28 -8.87
CA TYR A 126 1.94 15.92 -9.31
C TYR A 126 3.10 15.31 -10.10
N GLN A 127 3.15 13.98 -10.09
CA GLN A 127 4.04 13.18 -10.94
C GLN A 127 3.20 12.21 -11.76
N ILE A 128 3.68 11.95 -12.98
CA ILE A 128 3.11 10.95 -13.88
C ILE A 128 4.19 9.94 -14.21
N ARG A 129 3.80 8.68 -14.43
CA ARG A 129 4.63 7.65 -15.05
C ARG A 129 3.86 6.95 -16.16
N THR A 130 4.57 6.21 -16.99
CA THR A 130 3.99 5.32 -18.00
C THR A 130 4.12 3.88 -17.55
N CYS A 131 3.10 3.06 -17.78
CA CYS A 131 3.18 1.62 -17.56
C CYS A 131 2.80 0.90 -18.84
N GLU A 132 3.58 -0.11 -19.20
CA GLU A 132 3.37 -0.94 -20.39
C GLU A 132 3.25 -2.40 -19.97
N ASP A 133 2.38 -3.17 -20.62
CA ASP A 133 2.32 -4.60 -20.43
C ASP A 133 3.44 -5.28 -21.22
N SER A 134 4.47 -5.73 -20.51
CA SER A 134 5.63 -6.43 -21.09
C SER A 134 5.26 -7.73 -21.81
N GLN A 135 4.09 -8.32 -21.53
CA GLN A 135 3.57 -9.51 -22.22
C GLN A 135 2.62 -9.17 -23.38
N SER A 136 2.22 -7.90 -23.53
CA SER A 136 1.29 -7.45 -24.57
C SER A 136 0.01 -8.29 -24.62
N CYS A 137 -0.52 -8.64 -23.44
CA CYS A 137 -1.79 -9.32 -23.30
C CYS A 137 -2.91 -8.41 -23.80
N ASN A 138 -3.74 -8.93 -24.70
CA ASN A 138 -4.90 -8.22 -25.23
C ASN A 138 -6.19 -8.80 -24.62
N ASN A 139 -6.26 -8.82 -23.28
CA ASN A 139 -7.42 -9.33 -22.57
C ASN A 139 -8.53 -8.26 -22.54
N GLU A 140 -9.79 -8.68 -22.74
CA GLU A 140 -10.95 -7.78 -22.56
C GLU A 140 -11.16 -7.39 -21.09
N ILE A 141 -10.71 -8.23 -20.16
CA ILE A 141 -10.78 -8.03 -18.72
C ILE A 141 -9.37 -8.20 -18.19
N LEU A 142 -8.82 -7.13 -17.61
CA LEU A 142 -7.50 -7.15 -16.98
C LEU A 142 -7.50 -8.15 -15.81
N ILE A 143 -6.50 -9.02 -15.79
CA ILE A 143 -6.30 -9.99 -14.70
C ILE A 143 -5.51 -9.35 -13.58
N ASN A 144 -4.47 -8.60 -13.95
CA ASN A 144 -3.70 -7.80 -13.04
C ASN A 144 -4.05 -6.32 -13.24
N GLU A 145 -4.47 -5.67 -12.16
CA GLU A 145 -4.80 -4.26 -12.14
C GLU A 145 -3.57 -3.40 -12.51
N MET A 146 -3.78 -2.41 -13.38
CA MET A 146 -2.73 -1.49 -13.80
C MET A 146 -2.30 -0.63 -12.60
N PRO A 147 -0.99 -0.48 -12.32
CA PRO A 147 -0.52 0.41 -11.27
C PRO A 147 -0.95 1.86 -11.51
N SER A 148 -0.99 2.67 -10.45
CA SER A 148 -1.31 4.10 -10.57
C SER A 148 -0.33 4.80 -11.52
N LEU A 149 -0.87 5.58 -12.47
CA LEU A 149 -0.07 6.40 -13.39
C LEU A 149 0.16 7.81 -12.87
N PHE A 150 -0.49 8.17 -11.76
CA PHE A 150 -0.55 9.52 -11.22
C PHE A 150 -0.38 9.49 -9.70
N GLN A 151 0.40 10.43 -9.15
CA GLN A 151 0.52 10.62 -7.70
C GLN A 151 0.76 12.10 -7.34
N ALA A 152 0.38 12.50 -6.13
CA ALA A 152 0.74 13.81 -5.58
C ALA A 152 2.19 13.82 -5.09
N CYS A 153 2.82 14.99 -5.18
CA CYS A 153 4.19 15.22 -4.71
C CYS A 153 4.31 16.62 -4.11
N TYR A 154 5.35 16.83 -3.31
CA TYR A 154 5.66 18.13 -2.72
C TYR A 154 6.47 18.96 -3.73
N PHE A 155 5.83 19.96 -4.33
CA PHE A 155 6.47 20.83 -5.33
C PHE A 155 7.31 21.93 -4.67
N VAL A 156 8.49 22.18 -5.25
CA VAL A 156 9.40 23.27 -4.87
C VAL A 156 9.82 24.01 -6.13
N GLU A 157 9.54 25.32 -6.21
CA GLU A 157 9.84 26.13 -7.41
C GLU A 157 11.33 26.22 -7.73
N ASN A 158 12.18 26.13 -6.70
CA ASN A 158 13.64 26.18 -6.83
C ASN A 158 14.26 25.21 -5.82
N PRO A 159 14.26 23.89 -6.10
CA PRO A 159 14.85 22.92 -5.19
C PRO A 159 16.33 23.24 -5.02
N SER A 160 16.78 23.34 -3.78
CA SER A 160 18.18 23.63 -3.46
C SER A 160 18.77 22.42 -2.76
N CYS A 161 20.07 22.16 -2.94
CA CYS A 161 20.70 21.02 -2.26
C CYS A 161 20.87 21.21 -0.72
N THR A 162 20.21 22.22 -0.15
CA THR A 162 20.21 22.52 1.29
C THR A 162 18.84 22.94 1.86
N ASP A 163 17.74 22.74 1.11
CA ASP A 163 16.39 23.11 1.56
C ASP A 163 15.84 22.15 2.62
N GLY A 164 16.46 20.97 2.78
CA GLY A 164 16.09 19.98 3.78
C GLY A 164 14.81 19.23 3.42
N ILE A 165 14.44 19.22 2.15
CA ILE A 165 13.28 18.52 1.61
C ILE A 165 13.76 17.20 1.02
N VAL A 166 13.37 16.10 1.68
CA VAL A 166 13.75 14.76 1.21
C VAL A 166 12.90 14.39 -0.02
N ASN A 167 13.52 14.40 -1.20
CA ASN A 167 12.90 13.92 -2.42
C ASN A 167 12.87 12.38 -2.41
N CYS A 168 11.70 11.80 -2.16
CA CYS A 168 11.51 10.35 -2.20
C CYS A 168 10.96 9.90 -3.55
N HIS A 169 11.52 8.83 -4.11
CA HIS A 169 11.04 8.18 -5.32
C HIS A 169 11.21 6.65 -5.22
N ASP A 170 10.18 5.90 -5.64
CA ASP A 170 10.17 4.43 -5.74
C ASP A 170 10.55 3.67 -4.47
N ASP A 171 9.82 3.91 -3.37
CA ASP A 171 10.03 3.32 -2.04
C ASP A 171 11.43 3.56 -1.44
N SER A 172 12.22 4.41 -2.09
CA SER A 172 13.50 4.90 -1.60
C SER A 172 13.43 6.40 -1.43
N CYS A 173 13.57 6.83 -0.17
CA CYS A 173 13.90 8.21 0.10
C CYS A 173 15.42 8.35 -0.02
N GLU A 174 15.87 9.40 -0.69
CA GLU A 174 17.27 9.75 -0.67
C GLU A 174 17.68 10.01 0.79
N LEU A 175 18.67 9.25 1.29
CA LEU A 175 19.17 9.40 2.65
C LEU A 175 20.24 10.48 2.67
N GLY A 176 19.83 11.70 3.01
CA GLY A 176 20.69 12.87 3.02
C GLY A 176 19.88 14.14 2.80
N ILE A 177 20.56 15.28 2.78
CA ILE A 177 19.97 16.55 2.35
C ILE A 177 20.12 16.59 0.82
N ASP A 178 18.98 16.52 0.13
CA ASP A 178 18.76 16.98 -1.25
C ASP A 178 19.67 16.39 -2.35
N CYS A 179 19.33 15.18 -2.81
CA CYS A 179 19.94 14.59 -4.00
C CYS A 179 18.91 14.58 -5.15
N GLY A 180 19.36 14.29 -6.37
CA GLY A 180 18.46 14.29 -7.54
C GLY A 180 18.10 15.68 -8.09
N GLY A 181 17.64 15.72 -9.34
CA GLY A 181 17.42 16.97 -10.08
C GLY A 181 18.73 17.72 -10.40
N PRO A 182 18.87 19.02 -10.09
CA PRO A 182 20.11 19.77 -10.32
C PRO A 182 21.26 19.40 -9.37
N CYS A 183 21.01 18.57 -8.34
CA CYS A 183 22.02 18.13 -7.37
C CYS A 183 22.78 16.89 -7.86
N GLU A 184 24.01 16.68 -7.38
CA GLU A 184 24.80 15.48 -7.71
C GLU A 184 24.10 14.21 -7.21
N SER A 185 24.19 13.11 -7.98
CA SER A 185 23.62 11.81 -7.58
C SER A 185 24.25 11.33 -6.27
N CYS A 186 23.41 10.92 -5.30
CA CYS A 186 23.90 10.43 -4.03
C CYS A 186 24.35 8.96 -4.08
N GLU A 187 25.38 8.66 -3.30
CA GLU A 187 25.76 7.27 -3.03
C GLU A 187 24.66 6.63 -2.19
N LEU A 188 23.90 5.70 -2.80
CA LEU A 188 22.90 4.92 -2.09
C LEU A 188 23.58 4.13 -0.96
N GLU A 189 23.29 4.50 0.30
CA GLU A 189 23.69 3.67 1.43
C GLU A 189 22.97 2.33 1.31
N LYS A 190 23.76 1.26 1.13
CA LYS A 190 23.21 -0.11 1.11
C LYS A 190 22.45 -0.35 2.42
N PRO A 191 21.22 -0.90 2.37
CA PRO A 191 20.43 -1.13 3.57
C PRO A 191 21.25 -1.91 4.58
N SER A 192 21.52 -1.27 5.73
CA SER A 192 22.28 -1.87 6.83
C SER A 192 21.49 -3.06 7.35
N SER A 193 21.96 -4.27 7.05
CA SER A 193 21.32 -5.56 7.33
C SER A 193 21.15 -5.89 8.82
N ASN A 194 21.50 -4.97 9.72
CA ASN A 194 21.48 -5.18 11.16
C ASN A 194 20.24 -4.62 11.86
N SER A 195 19.32 -3.96 11.16
CA SER A 195 18.10 -3.38 11.75
C SER A 195 16.81 -4.11 11.35
N LEU A 196 16.81 -5.44 11.27
CA LEU A 196 15.54 -6.17 11.29
C LEU A 196 14.91 -6.05 12.68
N SER A 197 13.82 -5.28 12.74
CA SER A 197 12.93 -5.18 13.90
C SER A 197 12.64 -6.56 14.48
N TRP A 198 12.62 -6.67 15.80
CA TRP A 198 12.33 -7.93 16.50
C TRP A 198 10.99 -8.54 16.08
N PHE A 199 10.02 -7.72 15.64
CA PHE A 199 8.77 -8.15 15.04
C PHE A 199 8.98 -8.94 13.74
N SER A 200 9.86 -8.49 12.85
CA SER A 200 10.19 -9.21 11.61
C SER A 200 10.83 -10.57 11.90
N LYS A 201 11.64 -10.67 12.96
CA LYS A 201 12.21 -11.95 13.41
C LYS A 201 11.13 -12.92 13.93
N ILE A 202 10.13 -12.41 14.62
CA ILE A 202 8.97 -13.20 15.07
C ILE A 202 8.15 -13.69 13.87
N LEU A 203 7.87 -12.84 12.90
CA LEU A 203 7.11 -13.23 11.71
C LEU A 203 7.85 -14.30 10.89
N ILE A 204 9.16 -14.18 10.74
CA ILE A 204 9.99 -15.22 10.11
C ILE A 204 9.94 -16.53 10.91
N PHE A 205 9.93 -16.47 12.25
CA PHE A 205 9.79 -17.66 13.11
C PHE A 205 8.46 -18.39 12.87
N PHE A 206 7.38 -17.66 12.55
CA PHE A 206 6.09 -18.25 12.18
C PHE A 206 5.99 -18.66 10.71
N GLY A 207 7.09 -18.57 9.94
CA GLY A 207 7.15 -19.03 8.55
C GLY A 207 6.71 -18.01 7.50
N PHE A 208 6.50 -16.74 7.88
CA PHE A 208 6.23 -15.68 6.89
C PHE A 208 7.51 -15.36 6.12
N LYS A 209 7.42 -15.36 4.78
CA LYS A 209 8.54 -15.11 3.88
C LYS A 209 8.56 -13.62 3.53
N SER A 210 9.73 -12.97 3.58
CA SER A 210 9.87 -11.58 3.13
C SER A 210 10.02 -11.50 1.62
N PRO A 211 9.44 -10.49 0.92
CA PRO A 211 8.65 -9.37 1.45
C PRO A 211 7.22 -9.77 1.84
N ILE A 212 6.72 -9.20 2.94
CA ILE A 212 5.37 -9.47 3.47
C ILE A 212 4.39 -8.60 2.70
N THR A 213 3.43 -9.21 2.02
CA THR A 213 2.37 -8.45 1.35
C THR A 213 1.35 -7.89 2.36
N SER A 214 0.64 -6.82 2.03
CA SER A 214 -0.39 -6.22 2.90
C SER A 214 -1.44 -7.24 3.36
N ASN A 215 -1.83 -8.16 2.49
CA ASN A 215 -2.77 -9.25 2.81
C ASN A 215 -2.22 -10.23 3.86
N GLU A 216 -0.93 -10.58 3.76
CA GLU A 216 -0.28 -11.44 4.76
C GLU A 216 -0.14 -10.74 6.12
N LEU A 217 0.04 -9.41 6.13
CA LEU A 217 0.08 -8.62 7.36
C LEU A 217 -1.27 -8.64 8.10
N ILE A 218 -2.38 -8.51 7.36
CA ILE A 218 -3.74 -8.56 7.92
C ILE A 218 -4.02 -9.94 8.52
N ILE A 219 -3.72 -11.01 7.78
CA ILE A 219 -3.92 -12.38 8.26
C ILE A 219 -3.04 -12.65 9.49
N GLY A 220 -1.78 -12.23 9.46
CA GLY A 220 -0.87 -12.31 10.61
C GLY A 220 -1.42 -11.57 11.83
N GLY A 221 -1.96 -10.36 11.64
CA GLY A 221 -2.60 -9.57 12.68
C GLY A 221 -3.80 -10.26 13.33
N ILE A 222 -4.66 -10.88 12.52
CA ILE A 222 -5.83 -11.64 13.03
C ILE A 222 -5.37 -12.83 13.87
N ILE A 223 -4.36 -13.58 13.42
CA ILE A 223 -3.85 -14.74 14.15
C ILE A 223 -3.23 -14.32 15.49
N VAL A 224 -2.38 -13.28 15.49
CA VAL A 224 -1.74 -12.80 16.72
C VAL A 224 -2.78 -12.26 17.71
N SER A 225 -3.75 -11.48 17.23
CA SER A 225 -4.86 -10.98 18.05
C SER A 225 -5.69 -12.13 18.64
N GLY A 226 -6.02 -13.15 17.82
CA GLY A 226 -6.73 -14.35 18.26
C GLY A 226 -5.96 -15.13 19.33
N LEU A 227 -4.65 -15.31 19.17
CA LEU A 227 -3.81 -15.99 20.16
C LEU A 227 -3.74 -15.22 21.48
N MET A 228 -3.64 -13.89 21.44
CA MET A 228 -3.71 -13.06 22.66
C MET A 228 -5.05 -13.20 23.38
N MET A 229 -6.17 -13.23 22.64
CA MET A 229 -7.50 -13.44 23.21
C MET A 229 -7.64 -14.81 23.87
N ILE A 230 -7.14 -15.88 23.25
CA ILE A 230 -7.14 -17.22 23.82
C ILE A 230 -6.32 -17.27 25.12
N ALA A 231 -5.13 -16.64 25.14
CA ALA A 231 -4.30 -16.59 26.34
C ALA A 231 -5.01 -15.88 27.51
N LEU A 232 -5.74 -14.79 27.24
CA LEU A 232 -6.54 -14.10 28.24
C LEU A 232 -7.68 -14.96 28.78
N ILE A 233 -8.37 -15.71 27.90
CA ILE A 233 -9.44 -16.63 28.32
C ILE A 233 -8.87 -17.73 29.23
N ILE A 234 -7.74 -18.33 28.86
CA ILE A 234 -7.07 -19.36 29.67
C ILE A 234 -6.68 -18.79 31.04
N TYR A 235 -6.09 -17.59 31.07
CA TYR A 235 -5.72 -16.92 32.31
C TYR A 235 -6.93 -16.72 33.25
N TRP A 236 -8.06 -16.27 32.71
CA TRP A 236 -9.30 -16.12 33.48
C TRP A 236 -9.87 -17.45 33.99
N ILE A 237 -9.80 -18.51 33.18
CA ILE A 237 -10.21 -19.85 33.59
C ILE A 237 -9.35 -20.34 34.76
N LEU A 238 -8.03 -20.14 34.70
CA LEU A 238 -7.11 -20.53 35.78
C LEU A 238 -7.44 -19.79 37.09
N ILE A 239 -7.65 -18.47 37.03
CA ILE A 239 -8.07 -17.67 38.19
C ILE A 239 -9.39 -18.19 38.77
N PHE A 240 -10.35 -18.53 37.92
CA PHE A 240 -11.64 -19.04 38.36
C PHE A 240 -11.51 -20.38 39.08
N PHE A 241 -10.67 -21.29 38.58
CA PHE A 241 -10.41 -22.58 39.22
C PHE A 241 -9.73 -22.43 40.58
N ASP A 242 -8.73 -21.56 40.70
CA ASP A 242 -8.07 -21.27 41.98
C ASP A 242 -9.07 -20.73 43.02
N PHE A 243 -9.98 -19.85 42.58
CA PHE A 243 -11.03 -19.33 43.44
C PHE A 243 -12.01 -20.43 43.86
N ALA A 244 -12.51 -21.24 42.93
CA ALA A 244 -13.45 -22.33 43.22
C ALA A 244 -12.87 -23.36 44.22
N PHE A 245 -11.58 -23.71 44.06
CA PHE A 245 -10.91 -24.66 44.95
C PHE A 245 -10.74 -24.11 46.38
N SER A 246 -10.48 -22.80 46.51
CA SER A 246 -10.38 -22.12 47.82
C SER A 246 -11.68 -22.14 48.63
N PHE A 247 -12.84 -22.28 47.98
CA PHE A 247 -14.14 -22.39 48.66
C PHE A 247 -14.55 -23.83 49.00
N GLY A 248 -14.19 -24.81 48.16
CA GLY A 248 -14.54 -26.22 48.38
C GLY A 248 -13.98 -26.80 49.69
N ASN A 249 -12.78 -26.36 50.11
CA ASN A 249 -12.09 -26.95 51.25
C ASN A 249 -12.57 -26.44 52.64
N ARG A 250 -13.43 -25.42 52.69
CA ARG A 250 -13.92 -24.86 53.97
C ARG A 250 -15.08 -25.63 54.62
N ASN A 251 -15.69 -26.56 53.90
CA ASN A 251 -16.80 -27.37 54.44
C ASN A 251 -16.34 -28.69 55.10
N ALA A 252 -15.06 -29.06 54.98
CA ALA A 252 -14.53 -30.30 55.57
C ALA A 252 -14.09 -30.17 57.05
N PHE A 253 -14.01 -28.95 57.60
CA PHE A 253 -13.48 -28.70 58.96
C PHE A 253 -14.54 -28.35 60.02
N LYS A 254 -15.82 -28.63 59.74
CA LYS A 254 -16.96 -28.36 60.65
C LYS A 254 -17.61 -29.62 61.23
N LYS A 255 -16.83 -30.68 61.45
CA LYS A 255 -17.30 -31.88 62.12
C LYS A 255 -16.49 -32.17 63.37
#